data_AF-A0A937J8V7-F1
#
_entry.id   AF-A0A937J8V7-F1
#
_cell.length_a   1.000
_cell.length_b   1.000
_cell.length_c   1.000
_cell.angle_alpha   90.00
_cell.angle_beta   90.00
_cell.angle_gamma   90.00
#
_symmetry.space_group_name_H-M   'P 1'
#
loop_
_entity.id
_entity.type
_entity.pdbx_description
1 polymer ?
#
loop_
_entity_poly.entity_id
_entity_poly.type
_entity_poly.pdbx_seq_one_letter_code
_entity_poly.pdbx_strand_id
1 'polypeptide(L)'
;MKRRWMAFVYAWRGLRYAFRTQPNFRIHMAAVLAVNAAGLYFKIQATEWILIWICIGMVLAAELINTAIEMLTDKLWPERNPKAGHIKDLAAAAVLVCALASLVTAAVIFVPYFRSALQG
;
A
#
# COMPACT_ATOMS: atom_id res chain seq x y z
N MET A 1 -12.26 0.41 28.68
CA MET A 1 -11.71 1.43 27.74
C MET A 1 -10.18 1.37 27.56
N LYS A 2 -9.36 1.26 28.62
CA LYS A 2 -7.87 1.23 28.53
C LYS A 2 -7.28 0.25 27.49
N ARG A 3 -7.90 -0.93 27.30
CA ARG A 3 -7.44 -1.97 26.35
C ARG A 3 -7.61 -1.61 24.86
N ARG A 4 -8.64 -0.83 24.49
CA ARG A 4 -8.88 -0.42 23.08
C ARG A 4 -7.89 0.67 22.64
N TRP A 5 -7.64 1.64 23.51
CA TRP A 5 -6.65 2.70 23.26
C TRP A 5 -5.23 2.14 23.06
N MET A 6 -4.85 1.11 23.82
CA MET A 6 -3.56 0.44 23.61
C MET A 6 -3.46 -0.23 22.24
N ALA A 7 -4.54 -0.79 21.69
CA ALA A 7 -4.53 -1.39 20.35
C ALA A 7 -4.21 -0.36 19.26
N PHE A 8 -4.78 0.86 19.34
CA PHE A 8 -4.44 1.96 18.43
C PHE A 8 -2.97 2.39 18.58
N VAL A 9 -2.46 2.46 19.82
CA VAL A 9 -1.04 2.75 20.05
C VAL A 9 -0.14 1.69 19.42
N TYR A 10 -0.48 0.41 19.52
CA TYR A 10 0.28 -0.67 18.88
C TYR A 10 0.22 -0.60 17.34
N ALA A 11 -0.96 -0.39 16.77
CA ALA A 11 -1.12 -0.22 15.32
C ALA A 11 -0.29 0.97 14.80
N TRP A 12 -0.31 2.09 15.52
CA TRP A 12 0.46 3.28 15.17
C TRP A 12 1.98 3.06 15.28
N ARG A 13 2.43 2.31 16.28
CA ARG A 13 3.84 1.88 16.37
C ARG A 13 4.23 1.02 15.17
N GLY A 14 3.36 0.11 14.73
CA GLY A 14 3.56 -0.72 13.54
C GLY A 14 3.70 0.13 12.26
N LEU A 15 2.80 1.09 12.05
CA LEU A 15 2.88 2.01 10.91
C LEU A 15 4.16 2.85 10.93
N ARG A 16 4.54 3.38 12.10
CA ARG A 16 5.81 4.12 12.26
C ARG A 16 7.03 3.26 11.99
N TYR A 17 6.99 1.99 12.41
CA TYR A 17 8.06 1.04 12.13
C TYR A 17 8.20 0.84 10.61
N ALA A 18 7.12 0.43 9.94
CA ALA A 18 7.11 0.21 8.50
C ALA A 18 7.60 1.43 7.72
N PHE A 19 7.11 2.63 8.07
CA PHE A 19 7.55 3.87 7.42
C PHE A 19 9.06 4.15 7.56
N ARG A 20 9.65 3.81 8.71
CA ARG A 20 11.08 4.07 8.97
C ARG A 20 12.00 3.02 8.38
N THR A 21 11.58 1.76 8.39
CA THR A 21 12.44 0.64 8.00
C THR A 21 12.26 0.23 6.54
N GLN A 22 11.06 0.39 5.98
CA GLN A 22 10.72 -0.13 4.65
C GLN A 22 10.74 0.99 3.59
N PRO A 23 11.66 0.92 2.60
CA PRO A 23 11.66 1.84 1.46
C PRO A 23 10.38 1.76 0.63
N ASN A 24 9.90 0.54 0.37
CA ASN A 24 8.69 0.31 -0.44
C ASN A 24 7.45 0.96 0.18
N PHE A 25 7.25 0.82 1.50
CA PHE A 25 6.19 1.52 2.22
C PHE A 25 6.23 3.06 2.03
N ARG A 26 7.42 3.67 2.00
CA ARG A 26 7.57 5.12 1.73
C ARG A 26 7.21 5.50 0.30
N ILE A 27 7.55 4.65 -0.68
CA ILE A 27 7.14 4.83 -2.08
C ILE A 27 5.61 4.77 -2.18
N HIS A 28 4.96 3.79 -1.52
CA HIS A 28 3.51 3.72 -1.46
C HIS A 28 2.88 4.96 -0.81
N MET A 29 3.46 5.51 0.26
CA MET A 29 3.01 6.79 0.83
C MET A 29 3.12 7.96 -0.14
N ALA A 30 4.23 8.06 -0.88
CA ALA A 30 4.38 9.10 -1.89
C ALA A 30 3.32 8.96 -3.00
N ALA A 31 3.05 7.73 -3.45
CA ALA A 31 1.99 7.45 -4.42
C ALA A 31 0.60 7.82 -3.89
N VAL A 32 0.30 7.53 -2.62
CA VAL A 32 -0.95 7.94 -1.95
C VAL A 32 -1.12 9.45 -2.00
N LEU A 33 -0.08 10.22 -1.66
CA LEU A 33 -0.13 11.68 -1.71
C LEU A 33 -0.36 12.18 -3.14
N ALA A 34 0.35 11.62 -4.12
CA ALA A 34 0.23 12.02 -5.52
C ALA A 34 -1.19 11.75 -6.08
N VAL A 35 -1.75 10.56 -5.81
CA VAL A 35 -3.10 10.18 -6.27
C VAL A 35 -4.18 11.03 -5.60
N ASN A 36 -4.05 11.34 -4.31
CA ASN A 36 -4.99 12.23 -3.62
C ASN A 36 -4.90 13.66 -4.16
N ALA A 37 -3.69 14.18 -4.41
CA ALA A 37 -3.51 15.50 -5.01
C ALA A 37 -4.15 15.57 -6.41
N ALA A 38 -3.94 14.54 -7.24
CA ALA A 38 -4.58 14.44 -8.55
C ALA A 38 -6.10 14.36 -8.46
N GLY A 39 -6.65 13.56 -7.53
CA GLY A 39 -8.09 13.45 -7.31
C GLY A 39 -8.75 14.77 -6.93
N LEU A 40 -8.08 15.55 -6.07
CA LEU A 40 -8.54 16.88 -5.68
C LEU A 40 -8.45 17.88 -6.84
N TYR A 41 -7.35 17.85 -7.61
CA TYR A 41 -7.15 18.73 -8.76
C TYR A 41 -8.21 18.51 -9.86
N PHE A 42 -8.47 17.25 -10.22
CA PHE A 42 -9.46 16.89 -11.25
C PHE A 42 -10.90 16.87 -10.75
N LYS A 43 -11.12 17.05 -9.44
CA LYS A 43 -12.45 17.03 -8.80
C LYS A 43 -13.24 15.76 -9.15
N ILE A 44 -12.57 14.62 -8.98
CA ILE A 44 -13.14 13.30 -9.27
C ILE A 44 -14.39 13.03 -8.42
N GLN A 45 -15.26 12.15 -8.91
CA GLN A 45 -16.53 11.82 -8.28
C GLN A 45 -16.34 11.01 -6.98
N ALA A 46 -17.36 11.02 -6.13
CA ALA A 46 -17.33 10.30 -4.85
C ALA A 46 -17.11 8.78 -5.02
N THR A 47 -17.65 8.18 -6.08
CA THR A 47 -17.47 6.76 -6.42
C THR A 47 -16.02 6.44 -6.78
N GLU A 48 -15.35 7.34 -7.51
CA GLU A 48 -13.93 7.22 -7.88
C GLU A 48 -13.02 7.34 -6.65
N TRP A 49 -13.36 8.24 -5.72
CA TRP A 49 -12.68 8.33 -4.42
C TRP A 49 -12.77 7.03 -3.61
N ILE A 50 -13.95 6.41 -3.56
CA ILE A 50 -14.15 5.14 -2.85
C ILE A 50 -13.22 4.06 -3.43
N LEU A 51 -13.17 3.94 -4.76
CA LEU A 51 -12.29 2.97 -5.42
C LEU A 51 -10.81 3.23 -5.13
N ILE A 52 -10.38 4.50 -5.20
CA ILE A 52 -9.00 4.90 -4.86
C ILE A 52 -8.66 4.51 -3.43
N TRP A 53 -9.51 4.81 -2.45
CA TRP A 53 -9.24 4.50 -1.05
C TRP A 53 -9.26 3.00 -0.74
N ILE A 54 -10.09 2.23 -1.44
CA ILE A 54 -10.04 0.76 -1.38
C ILE A 54 -8.68 0.25 -1.90
N CYS A 55 -8.24 0.72 -3.07
CA CYS A 55 -6.93 0.34 -3.63
C CYS A 55 -5.77 0.71 -2.71
N ILE A 56 -5.76 1.94 -2.17
CA ILE A 56 -4.77 2.40 -1.19
C ILE A 56 -4.76 1.46 0.03
N GLY A 57 -5.94 1.19 0.61
CA GLY A 57 -6.06 0.30 1.76
C GLY A 57 -5.50 -1.09 1.50
N MET A 58 -5.80 -1.69 0.34
CA MET A 58 -5.31 -3.01 -0.04
C MET A 58 -3.79 -3.05 -0.20
N VAL A 59 -3.20 -2.09 -0.93
CA VAL A 59 -1.75 -2.03 -1.15
C VAL A 59 -1.00 -1.88 0.17
N LEU A 60 -1.45 -0.98 1.05
CA LEU A 60 -0.79 -0.76 2.34
C LEU A 60 -0.96 -1.93 3.29
N ALA A 61 -2.13 -2.57 3.31
CA ALA A 61 -2.34 -3.79 4.08
C ALA A 61 -1.40 -4.92 3.60
N ALA A 62 -1.31 -5.13 2.28
CA ALA A 62 -0.42 -6.13 1.69
C ALA A 62 1.05 -5.87 2.05
N GLU A 63 1.50 -4.61 1.97
CA GLU A 63 2.87 -4.22 2.30
C GLU A 63 3.21 -4.44 3.79
N LEU A 64 2.27 -4.13 4.70
CA LEU A 64 2.43 -4.39 6.14
C LEU A 64 2.47 -5.90 6.44
N ILE A 65 1.63 -6.69 5.75
CA ILE A 65 1.65 -8.15 5.87
C ILE A 65 2.96 -8.71 5.32
N ASN A 66 3.45 -8.21 4.18
CA ASN A 66 4.74 -8.60 3.62
C ASN A 66 5.86 -8.35 4.63
N THR A 67 5.92 -7.15 5.21
CA THR A 67 6.91 -6.79 6.24
C THR A 67 6.83 -7.73 7.46
N ALA A 68 5.62 -8.06 7.91
CA ALA A 68 5.43 -8.96 9.03
C ALA A 68 5.90 -10.39 8.71
N ILE A 69 5.66 -10.87 7.48
CA ILE A 69 6.14 -12.17 7.00
C ILE A 69 7.66 -12.18 6.89
N GLU A 70 8.28 -11.12 6.36
CA GLU A 70 9.73 -10.97 6.31
C GLU A 70 10.33 -11.06 7.72
N MET A 71 9.80 -10.29 8.68
CA MET A 71 10.27 -10.32 10.07
C MET A 71 10.09 -11.69 10.73
N LEU A 72 8.98 -12.38 10.46
CA LEU A 72 8.72 -13.71 11.01
C LEU A 72 9.66 -14.76 10.40
N THR A 73 9.84 -14.71 9.08
CA THR A 73 10.71 -15.65 8.36
C THR A 73 12.18 -15.45 8.75
N ASP A 74 12.65 -14.21 8.90
CA ASP A 74 14.00 -13.91 9.39
C ASP A 74 14.23 -14.42 10.82
N LYS A 75 13.20 -14.35 11.67
CA LYS A 75 13.27 -14.87 13.03
C LYS A 75 13.30 -16.40 13.08
N LEU A 76 12.56 -17.08 12.20
CA LEU A 76 12.47 -18.54 12.17
C LEU A 76 13.65 -19.21 11.45
N TRP A 77 14.20 -18.55 10.43
CA TRP A 77 15.35 -19.02 9.66
C TRP A 77 16.44 -17.95 9.57
N PRO A 78 17.29 -17.82 10.60
CA PRO A 78 18.40 -16.85 10.60
C PRO A 78 19.45 -17.15 9.52
N GLU A 79 19.62 -18.43 9.19
CA GLU A 79 20.48 -18.88 8.10
C GLU A 79 19.68 -19.03 6.79
N ARG A 80 20.39 -18.97 5.66
CA ARG A 80 19.77 -18.99 4.34
C ARG A 80 18.99 -20.29 4.11
N ASN A 81 17.65 -20.18 4.10
CA ASN A 81 16.74 -21.30 3.88
C ASN A 81 15.95 -21.11 2.56
N PRO A 82 16.01 -22.05 1.60
CA PRO A 82 15.27 -21.94 0.33
C PRO A 82 13.76 -21.75 0.50
N LYS A 83 13.14 -22.40 1.50
CA LYS A 83 11.70 -22.25 1.77
C LYS A 83 11.37 -20.85 2.29
N ALA A 84 12.21 -20.28 3.15
CA ALA A 84 12.05 -18.90 3.61
C ALA A 84 12.13 -17.91 2.44
N GLY A 85 13.02 -18.17 1.47
CA GLY A 85 13.08 -17.43 0.20
C GLY A 85 11.73 -17.44 -0.54
N HIS A 86 11.19 -18.63 -0.81
CA HIS A 86 9.89 -18.75 -1.50
C HIS A 86 8.73 -18.08 -0.76
N ILE A 87 8.71 -18.13 0.58
CA ILE A 87 7.68 -17.44 1.37
C ILE A 87 7.76 -15.92 1.17
N LYS A 88 8.98 -15.35 1.19
CA LYS A 88 9.19 -13.92 0.96
C LYS A 88 8.82 -13.53 -0.48
N ASP A 89 9.20 -14.35 -1.46
CA ASP A 89 8.85 -14.11 -2.87
C ASP A 89 7.34 -14.06 -3.07
N LEU A 90 6.59 -14.97 -2.44
CA LEU A 90 5.13 -14.99 -2.50
C LEU A 90 4.49 -13.78 -1.79
N ALA A 91 5.05 -13.36 -0.65
CA ALA A 91 4.58 -12.19 0.06
C ALA A 91 4.81 -10.90 -0.75
N ALA A 92 5.98 -10.75 -1.38
CA ALA A 92 6.27 -9.65 -2.29
C ALA A 92 5.38 -9.69 -3.54
N ALA A 93 5.10 -10.88 -4.09
CA ALA A 93 4.18 -11.04 -5.22
C ALA A 93 2.76 -10.58 -4.88
N ALA A 94 2.28 -10.81 -3.65
CA ALA A 94 0.97 -10.31 -3.21
C ALA A 94 0.92 -8.77 -3.23
N VAL A 95 1.97 -8.09 -2.77
CA VAL A 95 2.07 -6.62 -2.87
C VAL A 95 2.04 -6.17 -4.33
N LEU A 96 2.80 -6.84 -5.19
CA LEU A 96 2.84 -6.53 -6.63
C LEU A 96 1.46 -6.64 -7.28
N VAL A 97 0.70 -7.70 -6.99
CA VAL A 97 -0.65 -7.88 -7.52
C VAL A 97 -1.58 -6.75 -7.06
N CYS A 98 -1.55 -6.39 -5.78
CA CYS A 98 -2.33 -5.25 -5.27
C CYS A 98 -1.92 -3.93 -5.94
N ALA A 99 -0.61 -3.71 -6.14
CA ALA A 99 -0.08 -2.50 -6.76
C ALA A 99 -0.50 -2.39 -8.24
N LEU A 100 -0.45 -3.49 -9.00
CA LEU A 100 -0.90 -3.52 -10.39
C LEU A 100 -2.40 -3.28 -10.52
N ALA A 101 -3.22 -3.91 -9.66
CA ALA A 101 -4.65 -3.64 -9.62
C ALA A 101 -4.94 -2.17 -9.33
N SER A 102 -4.26 -1.60 -8.33
CA SER A 102 -4.36 -0.17 -8.00
C SER A 102 -3.94 0.74 -9.16
N LEU A 103 -2.89 0.37 -9.89
CA LEU A 103 -2.40 1.13 -11.05
C LEU A 103 -3.43 1.15 -12.17
N VAL A 104 -4.02 -0.01 -12.48
CA VAL A 104 -5.09 -0.12 -13.50
C VAL A 104 -6.31 0.71 -13.08
N THR A 105 -6.75 0.62 -11.82
CA THR A 105 -7.86 1.43 -11.32
C THR A 105 -7.57 2.92 -11.43
N ALA A 106 -6.37 3.37 -11.03
CA ALA A 106 -5.97 4.76 -11.16
C ALA A 106 -5.94 5.20 -12.63
N ALA A 107 -5.44 4.38 -13.55
CA ALA A 107 -5.43 4.69 -14.97
C ALA A 107 -6.85 4.82 -15.54
N VAL A 108 -7.76 3.90 -15.20
CA VAL A 108 -9.17 3.96 -15.64
C VAL A 108 -9.85 5.25 -15.16
N ILE A 109 -9.59 5.67 -13.92
CA ILE A 109 -10.15 6.91 -13.36
C ILE A 109 -9.52 8.13 -14.02
N PHE A 110 -8.19 8.26 -14.02
CA PHE A 110 -7.53 9.53 -14.37
C PHE A 110 -7.30 9.75 -15.87
N VAL A 111 -7.20 8.71 -16.71
CA VAL A 111 -6.95 8.87 -18.16
C VAL A 111 -8.02 9.74 -18.85
N PRO A 112 -9.34 9.56 -18.60
CA PRO A 112 -10.37 10.45 -19.12
C PRO A 112 -10.16 11.92 -18.74
N TYR A 113 -9.88 12.21 -17.46
CA TYR A 113 -9.65 13.57 -16.97
C TYR A 113 -8.42 14.21 -17.62
N PHE A 114 -7.32 13.48 -17.77
CA PHE A 114 -6.13 13.97 -18.46
C PHE A 114 -6.41 14.27 -19.94
N ARG A 115 -7.16 13.41 -20.63
CA ARG A 115 -7.53 13.65 -22.04
C ARG A 115 -8.38 14.91 -22.20
N SER A 116 -9.36 15.11 -21.31
CA SER A 116 -10.19 16.31 -21.33
C SER A 116 -9.39 17.58 -21.04
N ALA A 117 -8.43 17.53 -20.11
CA ALA A 117 -7.57 18.67 -19.78
C ALA A 117 -6.58 19.06 -20.89
N LEU A 118 -6.21 18.14 -21.79
CA LEU A 118 -5.32 18.42 -22.93
C LEU A 118 -6.06 18.99 -24.15
N GLN A 119 -7.39 18.91 -24.17
CA GLN A 119 -8.23 19.36 -25.29
C GLN A 119 -8.83 20.76 -25.07
N GLY A 120 -8.67 21.34 -23.89
CA GLY A 120 -9.09 22.71 -23.54
C GLY A 120 -7.90 23.64 -23.44
#